data_AF-A0A919M9V1-F1
#
_entry.id   AF-A0A919M9V1-F1
#
_cell.length_a   1.000
_cell.length_b   1.000
_cell.length_c   1.000
_cell.angle_alpha   90.00
_cell.angle_beta   90.00
_cell.angle_gamma   90.00
#
_symmetry.space_group_name_H-M   'P 1'
#
loop_
_entity.id
_entity.type
_entity.pdbx_description
1 polymer ?
#
loop_
_entity_poly.entity_id
_entity_poly.type
_entity_poly.pdbx_seq_one_letter_code
_entity_poly.pdbx_strand_id
1 'polypeptide(L)'
;MADIWHALPMSYRLTGVSAFNFGAEWERVPGDEDVASRVMIFLADRRLLFGDRHHEDELECVGSAQEIRRFLTQEISAAKPGKSLSQRLSLLREAARSFVDRAGPRAREFHHDSLRFGLALGDLRTAFALHLAAIAEEFDLELEYELARLVFPEGSEAPESDEL
;
A
#
# COMPACT_ATOMS: atom_id res chain seq x y z
N MET A 1 8.19 -35.68 22.09
CA MET A 1 7.49 -34.56 22.73
C MET A 1 8.06 -33.26 22.17
N ALA A 2 7.16 -32.43 21.64
CA ALA A 2 7.31 -31.07 21.10
C ALA A 2 7.15 -30.98 19.57
N ASP A 3 5.88 -30.87 19.18
CA ASP A 3 5.42 -30.37 17.88
C ASP A 3 5.90 -28.92 17.69
N ILE A 4 6.71 -28.70 16.65
CA ILE A 4 7.04 -27.36 16.16
C ILE A 4 6.00 -27.02 15.10
N TRP A 5 4.98 -26.31 15.54
CA TRP A 5 3.98 -25.68 14.68
C TRP A 5 4.68 -24.70 13.73
N HIS A 6 4.65 -24.98 12.44
CA HIS A 6 4.79 -23.96 11.41
C HIS A 6 3.51 -23.13 11.45
N ALA A 7 3.54 -21.99 12.13
CA ALA A 7 2.55 -20.95 11.93
C ALA A 7 2.70 -20.47 10.49
N LEU A 8 1.74 -20.82 9.64
CA LEU A 8 1.65 -20.30 8.28
C LEU A 8 1.47 -18.78 8.36
N PRO A 9 2.13 -17.98 7.50
CA PRO A 9 1.79 -16.57 7.39
C PRO A 9 0.31 -16.48 7.00
N MET A 10 -0.51 -15.84 7.84
CA MET A 10 -1.90 -15.58 7.51
C MET A 10 -1.92 -14.61 6.32
N SER A 11 -2.24 -15.12 5.12
CA SER A 11 -2.66 -14.26 4.01
C SER A 11 -4.11 -13.86 4.25
N TYR A 12 -4.41 -12.57 4.15
CA TYR A 12 -5.79 -12.11 4.21
C TYR A 12 -6.32 -12.03 2.80
N ARG A 13 -7.33 -12.85 2.51
CA ARG A 13 -8.13 -12.69 1.31
C ARG A 13 -9.05 -11.50 1.50
N LEU A 14 -9.09 -10.61 0.53
CA LEU A 14 -10.02 -9.48 0.52
C LEU A 14 -11.45 -10.00 0.30
N THR A 15 -12.09 -10.50 1.35
CA THR A 15 -13.47 -10.98 1.29
C THR A 15 -14.39 -9.82 1.66
N GLY A 16 -14.60 -8.90 0.73
CA GLY A 16 -15.69 -7.92 0.76
C GLY A 16 -15.42 -6.66 1.56
N VAL A 17 -14.97 -5.60 0.87
CA VAL A 17 -15.27 -4.23 1.27
C VAL A 17 -16.60 -3.86 0.61
N SER A 18 -17.70 -4.16 1.29
CA SER A 18 -19.02 -3.62 0.92
C SER A 18 -19.16 -2.21 1.49
N ALA A 19 -18.42 -1.24 0.95
CA ALA A 19 -18.64 0.17 1.29
C ALA A 19 -18.00 1.10 0.25
N PHE A 20 -18.86 1.93 -0.35
CA PHE A 20 -18.63 2.98 -1.35
C PHE A 20 -18.67 2.53 -2.82
N ASN A 21 -19.73 3.00 -3.50
CA ASN A 21 -19.98 3.00 -4.94
C ASN A 21 -18.82 3.62 -5.76
N PHE A 22 -17.63 3.02 -5.78
CA PHE A 22 -16.66 3.25 -6.84
C PHE A 22 -17.08 2.44 -8.06
N GLY A 23 -18.16 2.88 -8.70
CA GLY A 23 -18.65 2.37 -9.98
C GLY A 23 -17.72 2.76 -11.13
N ALA A 24 -16.46 2.32 -11.05
CA ALA A 24 -15.54 2.36 -12.17
C ALA A 24 -15.54 0.97 -12.80
N GLU A 25 -15.76 0.94 -14.11
CA GLU A 25 -15.55 -0.25 -14.93
C GLU A 25 -14.07 -0.62 -14.85
N TRP A 26 -13.74 -1.58 -13.98
CA TRP A 26 -12.40 -2.12 -13.86
C TRP A 26 -12.10 -2.97 -15.09
N GLU A 27 -11.20 -2.50 -15.94
CA GLU A 27 -10.81 -3.24 -17.14
C GLU A 27 -9.66 -4.19 -16.81
N ARG A 28 -9.97 -5.47 -16.62
CA ARG A 28 -8.96 -6.52 -16.51
C ARG A 28 -8.31 -6.78 -17.87
N VAL A 29 -6.99 -6.66 -17.92
CA VAL A 29 -6.21 -6.78 -19.14
C VAL A 29 -5.20 -7.92 -19.01
N PRO A 30 -4.99 -8.74 -20.06
CA PRO A 30 -3.94 -9.77 -20.04
C PRO A 30 -2.56 -9.16 -19.70
N GLY A 31 -1.92 -9.68 -18.66
CA GLY A 31 -0.62 -9.23 -18.13
C GLY A 31 -0.70 -8.23 -16.96
N ASP A 32 -1.83 -7.55 -16.77
CA ASP A 32 -1.98 -6.60 -15.65
C ASP A 32 -2.07 -7.31 -14.30
N GLU A 33 -2.60 -8.55 -14.26
CA GLU A 33 -2.60 -9.39 -13.05
C GLU A 33 -1.18 -9.74 -12.59
N ASP A 34 -0.27 -10.02 -13.52
CA ASP A 34 1.14 -10.28 -13.21
C ASP A 34 1.83 -9.03 -12.66
N VAL A 35 1.52 -7.86 -13.24
CA VAL A 35 2.01 -6.56 -12.75
C VAL A 35 1.48 -6.29 -11.35
N ALA A 36 0.17 -6.45 -11.13
CA ALA A 36 -0.46 -6.24 -9.84
C ALA A 36 0.14 -7.16 -8.76
N SER A 37 0.32 -8.44 -9.08
CA SER A 37 0.95 -9.42 -8.18
C SER A 37 2.37 -9.04 -7.81
N ARG A 38 3.22 -8.64 -8.78
CA ARG A 38 4.58 -8.17 -8.49
C ARG A 38 4.58 -6.93 -7.60
N VAL A 39 3.64 -6.01 -7.82
CA VAL A 39 3.50 -4.80 -7.00
C VAL A 39 3.14 -5.16 -5.56
N MET A 40 2.18 -6.05 -5.34
CA MET A 40 1.82 -6.50 -3.98
C MET A 40 3.01 -7.14 -3.26
N ILE A 41 3.70 -8.08 -3.92
CA ILE A 41 4.86 -8.77 -3.35
C ILE A 41 5.98 -7.77 -3.01
N PHE A 42 6.28 -6.84 -3.92
CA PHE A 42 7.32 -5.84 -3.67
C PHE A 42 6.99 -4.93 -2.49
N LEU A 43 5.72 -4.50 -2.38
CA LEU A 43 5.27 -3.59 -1.32
C LEU A 43 5.11 -4.28 0.04
N ALA A 44 4.87 -5.60 0.08
CA ALA A 44 4.77 -6.38 1.32
C ALA A 44 6.07 -6.36 2.15
N ASP A 45 7.21 -6.12 1.52
CA ASP A 45 8.50 -6.01 2.19
C ASP A 45 8.91 -4.55 2.53
N ARG A 46 8.05 -3.56 2.24
CA ARG A 46 8.37 -2.13 2.45
C ARG A 46 7.95 -1.65 3.84
N ARG A 47 8.86 -1.77 4.82
CA ARG A 47 8.67 -1.29 6.20
C ARG A 47 8.14 0.16 6.33
N LEU A 48 8.41 1.03 5.36
CA LEU A 48 7.81 2.38 5.28
C LEU A 48 6.27 2.38 5.37
N LEU A 49 5.62 1.31 4.92
CA LEU A 49 4.18 1.22 4.86
C LEU A 49 3.55 0.72 6.18
N PHE A 50 4.28 0.01 7.02
CA PHE A 50 3.73 -0.66 8.23
C PHE A 50 4.60 -0.48 9.48
N GLY A 51 5.66 0.32 9.40
CA GLY A 51 6.51 0.65 10.55
C GLY A 51 5.76 1.37 11.65
N ASP A 52 6.14 1.08 12.90
CA ASP A 52 5.75 1.90 14.03
C ASP A 52 6.34 3.29 13.86
N ARG A 53 5.47 4.32 13.83
CA ARG A 53 5.84 5.73 13.70
C ARG A 53 7.01 6.15 14.59
N HIS A 54 7.13 5.56 15.77
CA HIS A 54 8.14 5.92 16.78
C HIS A 54 9.48 5.21 16.60
N HIS A 55 9.58 4.26 15.67
CA HIS A 55 10.80 3.49 15.36
C HIS A 55 11.28 3.72 13.92
N GLU A 56 10.73 4.73 13.25
CA GLU A 56 11.09 5.08 11.88
C GLU A 56 12.25 6.08 11.86
N ASP A 57 13.31 5.72 11.14
CA ASP A 57 14.36 6.65 10.76
C ASP A 57 13.94 7.38 9.47
N GLU A 58 14.01 8.71 9.49
CA GLU A 58 13.47 9.51 8.39
C GLU A 58 14.27 9.35 7.09
N LEU A 59 15.58 9.11 7.17
CA LEU A 59 16.42 8.87 5.99
C LEU A 59 16.10 7.52 5.36
N GLU A 60 15.97 6.47 6.16
CA GLU A 60 15.57 5.14 5.69
C GLU A 60 14.17 5.18 5.07
N CYS A 61 13.25 5.95 5.65
CA CYS A 61 11.91 6.16 5.09
C CYS A 61 11.96 6.84 3.72
N VAL A 62 12.76 7.89 3.57
CA VAL A 62 12.97 8.56 2.28
C VAL A 62 13.63 7.61 1.27
N GLY A 63 14.60 6.80 1.69
CA GLY A 63 15.21 5.76 0.86
C GLY A 63 14.20 4.76 0.32
N SER A 64 13.36 4.20 1.21
CA SER A 64 12.27 3.28 0.84
C SER A 64 11.28 3.94 -0.13
N ALA A 65 10.90 5.20 0.08
CA ALA A 65 10.01 5.92 -0.82
C ALA A 65 10.62 6.11 -2.23
N GLN A 66 11.93 6.33 -2.32
CA GLN A 66 12.64 6.41 -3.60
C GLN A 66 12.70 5.06 -4.31
N GLU A 67 12.90 3.96 -3.57
CA GLU A 67 12.84 2.59 -4.11
C GLU A 67 11.47 2.28 -4.69
N ILE A 68 10.41 2.56 -3.93
CA ILE A 68 9.04 2.40 -4.38
C ILE A 68 8.78 3.22 -5.65
N ARG A 69 9.21 4.49 -5.69
CA ARG A 69 9.02 5.34 -6.87
C ARG A 69 9.71 4.79 -8.13
N ARG A 70 10.92 4.24 -7.98
CA ARG A 70 11.66 3.61 -9.09
C ARG A 70 10.97 2.36 -9.58
N PHE A 71 10.60 1.46 -8.65
CA PHE A 71 9.90 0.23 -8.96
C PHE A 71 8.56 0.49 -9.67
N LEU A 72 7.72 1.38 -9.12
CA LEU A 72 6.45 1.75 -9.73
C LEU A 72 6.62 2.37 -11.13
N THR A 73 7.71 3.11 -11.38
CA THR A 73 7.99 3.63 -12.73
C THR A 73 8.21 2.50 -13.76
N GLN A 74 8.88 1.42 -13.33
CA GLN A 74 9.09 0.25 -14.17
C GLN A 74 7.77 -0.47 -14.43
N GLU A 75 6.99 -0.73 -13.38
CA GLU A 75 5.71 -1.44 -13.48
C GLU A 75 4.63 -0.66 -14.24
N ILE A 76 4.57 0.68 -14.12
CA ILE A 76 3.69 1.53 -14.96
C ILE A 76 4.01 1.35 -16.44
N SER A 77 5.29 1.17 -16.79
CA SER A 77 5.72 0.98 -18.17
C SER A 77 5.38 -0.42 -18.70
N ALA A 78 5.20 -1.39 -17.80
CA ALA A 78 4.79 -2.75 -18.11
C ALA A 78 3.24 -2.91 -18.18
N ALA A 79 2.51 -2.12 -17.39
CA ALA A 79 1.05 -2.05 -17.44
C ALA A 79 0.56 -1.40 -18.74
N LYS A 80 -0.65 -1.76 -19.20
CA LYS A 80 -1.20 -1.12 -20.42
C LYS A 80 -1.58 0.35 -20.14
N PRO A 81 -1.07 1.31 -20.95
CA PRO A 81 -1.34 2.73 -20.72
C PRO A 81 -2.83 3.08 -20.75
N GLY A 82 -3.27 3.92 -19.81
CA GLY A 82 -4.63 4.49 -19.78
C GLY A 82 -5.67 3.61 -19.10
N LYS A 83 -5.28 2.43 -18.60
CA LYS A 83 -6.16 1.51 -17.85
C LYS A 83 -6.09 1.76 -16.34
N SER A 84 -7.10 1.26 -15.63
CA SER A 84 -7.28 1.38 -14.16
C SER A 84 -5.99 1.08 -13.38
N LEU A 85 -5.30 -0.03 -13.68
CA LEU A 85 -4.05 -0.37 -13.01
C LEU A 85 -2.97 0.69 -13.22
N SER A 86 -2.67 1.07 -14.48
CA SER A 86 -1.63 2.08 -14.78
C SER A 86 -1.88 3.43 -14.10
N GLN A 87 -3.16 3.83 -14.00
CA GLN A 87 -3.57 5.05 -13.31
C GLN A 87 -3.32 4.95 -11.80
N ARG A 88 -3.69 3.83 -11.19
CA ARG A 88 -3.47 3.59 -9.75
C ARG A 88 -1.99 3.53 -9.40
N LEU A 89 -1.19 2.81 -10.19
CA LEU A 89 0.27 2.77 -10.00
C LEU A 89 0.88 4.17 -10.13
N SER A 90 0.35 5.01 -11.03
CA SER A 90 0.77 6.41 -11.15
C SER A 90 0.44 7.22 -9.89
N LEU A 91 -0.75 7.03 -9.30
CA LEU A 91 -1.15 7.70 -8.06
C LEU A 91 -0.28 7.28 -6.86
N LEU A 92 0.01 5.98 -6.73
CA LEU A 92 0.97 5.46 -5.73
C LEU A 92 2.35 6.10 -5.90
N ARG A 93 2.83 6.22 -7.14
CA ARG A 93 4.12 6.81 -7.46
C ARG A 93 4.15 8.31 -7.12
N GLU A 94 3.07 9.04 -7.39
CA GLU A 94 2.95 10.45 -7.02
C GLU A 94 2.90 10.66 -5.50
N ALA A 95 2.24 9.76 -4.75
CA ALA A 95 2.26 9.80 -3.29
C ALA A 95 3.68 9.61 -2.74
N ALA A 96 4.42 8.61 -3.25
CA ALA A 96 5.83 8.39 -2.89
C ALA A 96 6.71 9.60 -3.24
N ARG A 97 6.48 10.22 -4.41
CA ARG A 97 7.16 11.46 -4.80
C ARG A 97 6.85 12.61 -3.83
N SER A 98 5.58 12.84 -3.51
CA SER A 98 5.16 13.90 -2.59
C SER A 98 5.83 13.75 -1.22
N PHE A 99 5.93 12.52 -0.70
CA PHE A 99 6.64 12.24 0.54
C PHE A 99 8.12 12.64 0.47
N VAL A 100 8.84 12.21 -0.59
CA VAL A 100 10.25 12.56 -0.80
C VAL A 100 10.45 14.08 -0.95
N ASP A 101 9.56 14.75 -1.68
CA ASP A 101 9.64 16.20 -1.90
C ASP A 101 9.46 16.97 -0.57
N ARG A 102 8.55 16.53 0.29
CA ARG A 102 8.32 17.12 1.63
C ARG A 102 9.46 16.88 2.61
N ALA A 103 10.23 15.81 2.44
CA ALA A 103 11.39 15.49 3.26
C ALA A 103 12.56 16.46 3.05
N GLY A 104 12.62 17.08 1.87
CA GLY A 104 13.75 17.90 1.44
C GLY A 104 15.06 17.11 1.32
N PRO A 105 16.17 17.81 1.01
CA PRO A 105 17.47 17.16 0.85
C PRO A 105 17.91 16.45 2.13
N ARG A 106 18.28 15.16 2.00
CA ARG A 106 18.72 14.31 3.14
C ARG A 106 17.72 14.30 4.30
N ALA A 107 16.42 14.25 4.01
CA ALA A 107 15.34 14.23 5.01
C ALA A 107 15.38 15.39 6.03
N ARG A 108 16.08 16.48 5.72
CA ARG A 108 16.32 17.59 6.66
C ARG A 108 15.04 18.19 7.21
N GLU A 109 14.01 18.30 6.38
CA GLU A 109 12.72 18.87 6.81
C GLU A 109 11.98 17.96 7.79
N PHE A 110 12.21 16.65 7.72
CA PHE A 110 11.62 15.68 8.65
C PHE A 110 12.38 15.63 9.96
N HIS A 111 13.72 15.63 9.93
CA HIS A 111 14.54 15.66 11.14
C HIS A 111 14.27 16.88 12.04
N HIS A 112 13.88 18.02 11.46
CA HIS A 112 13.58 19.24 12.21
C HIS A 112 12.11 19.35 12.64
N ASP A 113 11.21 18.56 12.05
CA ASP A 113 9.77 18.66 12.24
C ASP A 113 9.13 17.27 12.20
N SER A 114 9.08 16.63 13.36
CA SER A 114 8.48 15.30 13.54
C SER A 114 6.97 15.29 13.27
N LEU A 115 6.28 16.43 13.43
CA LEU A 115 4.88 16.56 13.06
C LEU A 115 4.71 16.51 11.54
N ARG A 116 5.54 17.26 10.80
CA ARG A 116 5.56 17.21 9.33
C ARG A 116 5.87 15.80 8.83
N PHE A 117 6.87 15.14 9.41
CA PHE A 117 7.18 13.75 9.07
C PHE A 117 5.95 12.86 9.28
N GLY A 118 5.35 12.92 10.47
CA GLY A 118 4.18 12.12 10.80
C GLY A 118 2.98 12.36 9.87
N LEU A 119 2.72 13.60 9.47
CA LEU A 119 1.65 13.94 8.54
C LEU A 119 1.95 13.45 7.12
N ALA A 120 3.18 13.67 6.62
CA ALA A 120 3.58 13.21 5.30
C ALA A 120 3.52 11.68 5.19
N LEU A 121 3.94 10.98 6.23
CA LEU A 121 3.85 9.52 6.32
C LEU A 121 2.39 9.04 6.35
N GLY A 122 1.53 9.71 7.12
CA GLY A 122 0.09 9.42 7.16
C GLY A 122 -0.58 9.59 5.80
N ASP A 123 -0.30 10.67 5.09
CA ASP A 123 -0.80 10.92 3.73
C ASP A 123 -0.34 9.84 2.75
N LEU A 124 0.94 9.46 2.80
CA LEU A 124 1.50 8.39 1.98
C LEU A 124 0.76 7.07 2.24
N ARG A 125 0.68 6.66 3.52
CA ARG A 125 0.04 5.38 3.90
C ARG A 125 -1.43 5.35 3.54
N THR A 126 -2.15 6.45 3.71
CA THR A 126 -3.56 6.55 3.32
C THR A 126 -3.74 6.38 1.81
N ALA A 127 -2.90 7.03 1.00
CA ALA A 127 -2.94 6.88 -0.46
C ALA A 127 -2.62 5.43 -0.88
N PHE A 128 -1.64 4.80 -0.22
CA PHE A 128 -1.30 3.40 -0.49
C PHE A 128 -2.43 2.46 -0.11
N ALA A 129 -2.96 2.57 1.10
CA ALA A 129 -4.08 1.76 1.57
C ALA A 129 -5.26 1.80 0.57
N LEU A 130 -5.67 3.00 0.16
CA LEU A 130 -6.78 3.20 -0.77
C LEU A 130 -6.55 2.53 -2.12
N HIS A 131 -5.38 2.74 -2.73
CA HIS A 131 -5.14 2.21 -4.07
C HIS A 131 -4.81 0.72 -4.07
N LEU A 132 -4.16 0.20 -3.04
CA LEU A 132 -3.88 -1.23 -2.91
C LEU A 132 -5.15 -2.03 -2.61
N ALA A 133 -6.07 -1.51 -1.78
CA ALA A 133 -7.38 -2.13 -1.57
C ALA A 133 -8.07 -2.41 -2.90
N ALA A 134 -8.12 -1.38 -3.75
CA ALA A 134 -8.85 -1.47 -5.00
C ALA A 134 -8.11 -2.28 -6.07
N ILE A 135 -6.77 -2.33 -6.07
CA ILE A 135 -6.02 -3.27 -6.94
C ILE A 135 -6.30 -4.71 -6.49
N ALA A 136 -6.28 -4.97 -5.17
CA ALA A 136 -6.56 -6.30 -4.65
C ALA A 136 -7.99 -6.76 -5.00
N GLU A 137 -8.98 -5.87 -4.90
CA GLU A 137 -10.36 -6.14 -5.32
C GLU A 137 -10.46 -6.36 -6.83
N GLU A 138 -9.87 -5.44 -7.61
CA GLU A 138 -9.92 -5.47 -9.07
C GLU A 138 -9.34 -6.76 -9.64
N PHE A 139 -8.31 -7.34 -9.02
CA PHE A 139 -7.62 -8.55 -9.49
C PHE A 139 -7.86 -9.81 -8.64
N ASP A 140 -8.70 -9.75 -7.60
CA ASP A 140 -8.94 -10.87 -6.63
C ASP A 140 -7.64 -11.39 -5.99
N LEU A 141 -6.75 -10.47 -5.59
CA LEU A 141 -5.47 -10.80 -4.97
C LEU A 141 -5.60 -10.94 -3.44
N GLU A 142 -4.87 -11.91 -2.89
CA GLU A 142 -4.65 -12.00 -1.45
C GLU A 142 -3.54 -11.04 -1.01
N LEU A 143 -3.76 -10.37 0.13
CA LEU A 143 -2.77 -9.48 0.72
C LEU A 143 -1.97 -10.22 1.80
N GLU A 144 -0.66 -10.04 1.76
CA GLU A 144 0.21 -10.43 2.87
C GLU A 144 -0.15 -9.63 4.14
N TYR A 145 0.04 -10.26 5.30
CA TYR A 145 -0.39 -9.76 6.62
C TYR A 145 -0.13 -8.25 6.84
N GLU A 146 1.10 -7.79 6.59
CA GLU A 146 1.47 -6.38 6.85
C GLU A 146 0.83 -5.39 5.87
N LEU A 147 0.64 -5.80 4.60
CA LEU A 147 -0.14 -5.00 3.65
C LEU A 147 -1.62 -4.98 4.00
N ALA A 148 -2.15 -6.10 4.47
CA ALA A 148 -3.53 -6.16 4.93
C ALA A 148 -3.75 -5.19 6.11
N ARG A 149 -2.82 -5.09 7.06
CA ARG A 149 -2.91 -4.12 8.18
C ARG A 149 -2.85 -2.66 7.74
N LEU A 150 -2.11 -2.35 6.67
CA LEU A 150 -2.12 -1.02 6.07
C LEU A 150 -3.51 -0.69 5.50
N VAL A 151 -4.12 -1.65 4.81
CA VAL A 151 -5.43 -1.47 4.14
C VAL A 151 -6.60 -1.51 5.14
N PHE A 152 -6.51 -2.39 6.13
CA PHE A 152 -7.50 -2.64 7.19
C PHE A 152 -6.87 -2.34 8.55
N PRO A 153 -6.79 -1.06 8.97
CA PRO A 153 -6.28 -0.74 10.30
C PRO A 153 -7.21 -1.35 11.37
N GLU A 154 -6.63 -2.03 12.36
CA GLU A 154 -7.40 -2.64 13.45
C GLU A 154 -8.25 -1.56 14.17
N GLY A 155 -9.58 -1.74 14.16
CA GLY A 155 -10.54 -0.75 14.63
C GLY A 155 -11.73 -0.51 13.69
N SER A 156 -11.77 -1.09 12.49
CA SER A 156 -13.04 -1.23 11.75
C SER A 156 -13.81 -2.42 12.31
N GLU A 157 -14.57 -2.20 13.40
CA GLU A 157 -15.62 -3.14 13.79
C GLU A 157 -16.51 -3.38 12.56
N ALA A 158 -16.72 -4.65 12.20
CA ALA A 158 -17.82 -5.00 11.31
C ALA A 158 -19.10 -4.40 11.90
N PRO A 159 -20.01 -3.80 11.11
CA PRO A 159 -21.29 -3.38 11.65
C PRO A 159 -21.90 -4.61 12.31
N GLU A 160 -22.11 -4.50 13.62
CA GLU A 160 -22.85 -5.48 14.40
C GLU A 160 -24.17 -5.66 13.65
N SER A 161 -24.41 -6.88 13.17
CA SER A 161 -25.66 -7.21 12.50
C SER A 161 -26.75 -7.09 13.56
N ASP A 162 -27.36 -5.89 13.64
CA ASP A 162 -28.60 -5.69 14.36
C ASP A 162 -29.64 -6.60 13.69
N GLU A 163 -29.82 -7.77 14.28
CA GLU A 163 -30.96 -8.64 14.02
C GLU A 163 -32.24 -7.87 14.39
N LEU A 164 -33.04 -7.52 13.37
CA LEU A 164 -34.47 -7.21 13.49
C LEU A 164 -35.27 -8.01 12.47
#